data_AF-A0A318HBX5-F1
#
_entry.id   AF-A0A318HBX5-F1
#
_cell.length_a   1.000
_cell.length_b   1.000
_cell.length_c   1.000
_cell.angle_alpha   90.00
_cell.angle_beta   90.00
_cell.angle_gamma   90.00
#
_symmetry.space_group_name_H-M   'P 1'
#
loop_
_entity.id
_entity.type
_entity.pdbx_description
1 polymer ?
#
loop_
_entity_poly.entity_id
_entity_poly.type
_entity_poly.pdbx_seq_one_letter_code
_entity_poly.pdbx_strand_id
1 'polypeptide(L)'
;MSEPNHDKAAADAKARVRAAHDTVTKAVFLQTHADGGNDPVAVTAVAANARLSMSAGAAYLLARLDPATPPALAAAVHSFAELLEDIAMNSLAGVANEDPVQAARLRDADVASSRIAKLCK
;
A
#
# COMPACT_ATOMS: atom_id res chain seq x y z
N MET A 1 -15.10 31.14 -5.70
CA MET A 1 -15.58 31.08 -4.30
C MET A 1 -16.06 29.65 -4.08
N SER A 2 -15.18 28.78 -3.58
CA SER A 2 -15.52 27.37 -3.38
C SER A 2 -16.57 27.26 -2.27
N GLU A 3 -17.62 26.47 -2.49
CA GLU A 3 -18.69 26.30 -1.51
C GLU A 3 -18.19 25.48 -0.31
N PRO A 4 -18.57 25.83 0.93
CA PRO A 4 -18.10 25.18 2.16
C PRO A 4 -18.38 23.67 2.24
N ASN A 5 -19.27 23.14 1.39
CA ASN A 5 -19.56 21.71 1.31
C ASN A 5 -18.47 20.92 0.55
N HIS A 6 -17.79 21.55 -0.42
CA HIS A 6 -16.71 20.91 -1.19
C HIS A 6 -15.46 20.70 -0.33
N ASP A 7 -15.09 21.70 0.47
CA ASP A 7 -13.93 21.63 1.37
C ASP A 7 -14.11 20.56 2.45
N LYS A 8 -15.34 20.42 2.98
CA LYS A 8 -15.69 19.35 3.93
C LYS A 8 -15.60 17.97 3.28
N ALA A 9 -16.16 17.80 2.08
CA ALA A 9 -16.11 16.53 1.36
C ALA A 9 -14.66 16.09 1.08
N ALA A 10 -13.81 17.04 0.68
CA ALA A 10 -12.38 16.78 0.45
C ALA A 10 -11.63 16.39 1.74
N ALA A 11 -11.92 17.06 2.85
CA ALA A 11 -11.34 16.72 4.15
C ALA A 11 -11.76 15.33 4.63
N ASP A 12 -13.04 14.97 4.51
CA ASP A 12 -13.56 13.66 4.88
C ASP A 12 -12.97 12.55 3.98
N ALA A 13 -12.84 12.81 2.67
CA ALA A 13 -12.18 11.89 1.74
C ALA A 13 -10.69 11.68 2.06
N LYS A 14 -9.96 12.75 2.37
CA LYS A 14 -8.56 12.68 2.83
C LYS A 14 -8.43 11.85 4.11
N ALA A 15 -9.32 12.03 5.08
CA ALA A 15 -9.33 11.28 6.32
C ALA A 15 -9.57 9.77 6.10
N ARG A 16 -10.50 9.41 5.20
CA ARG A 16 -10.74 8.00 4.82
C ARG A 16 -9.51 7.35 4.20
N VAL A 17 -8.86 8.04 3.25
CA VAL A 17 -7.64 7.54 2.60
C VAL A 17 -6.50 7.39 3.60
N ARG A 18 -6.31 8.35 4.51
CA ARG A 18 -5.30 8.28 5.56
C ARG A 18 -5.49 7.05 6.44
N ALA A 19 -6.70 6.81 6.95
CA ALA A 19 -6.99 5.66 7.79
C ALA A 19 -6.76 4.32 7.04
N ALA A 20 -7.07 4.29 5.75
CA ALA A 20 -6.80 3.13 4.90
C ALA A 20 -5.30 2.88 4.71
N HIS A 21 -4.54 3.94 4.44
CA HIS A 21 -3.08 3.89 4.32
C HIS A 21 -2.40 3.42 5.61
N ASP A 22 -2.81 3.94 6.77
CA ASP A 22 -2.30 3.49 8.08
C ASP A 22 -2.58 1.99 8.31
N THR A 23 -3.76 1.51 7.90
CA THR A 23 -4.15 0.10 8.03
C THR A 23 -3.30 -0.80 7.12
N VAL A 24 -3.13 -0.42 5.86
CA VAL A 24 -2.38 -1.22 4.88
C VAL A 24 -0.89 -1.25 5.21
N THR A 25 -0.29 -0.10 5.55
CA THR A 25 1.13 -0.05 5.95
C THR A 25 1.40 -0.89 7.20
N LYS A 26 0.51 -0.87 8.19
CA LYS A 26 0.58 -1.76 9.35
C LYS A 26 0.47 -3.23 8.96
N ALA A 27 -0.47 -3.59 8.08
CA ALA A 27 -0.65 -4.97 7.64
C ALA A 27 0.58 -5.49 6.89
N VAL A 28 1.09 -4.71 5.93
CA VAL A 28 2.32 -5.05 5.19
C VAL A 28 3.47 -5.24 6.16
N PHE A 29 3.72 -4.27 7.05
CA PHE A 29 4.79 -4.35 8.04
C PHE A 29 4.70 -5.62 8.90
N LEU A 30 3.53 -5.92 9.46
CA LEU A 30 3.36 -7.09 10.33
C LEU A 30 3.59 -8.40 9.58
N GLN A 31 3.09 -8.52 8.35
CA GLN A 31 3.20 -9.78 7.61
C GLN A 31 4.57 -9.99 6.98
N THR A 32 5.28 -8.94 6.57
CA THR A 32 6.63 -9.06 5.99
C THR A 32 7.72 -9.29 7.04
N HIS A 33 7.45 -9.00 8.31
CA HIS A 33 8.39 -9.19 9.43
C HIS A 33 8.01 -10.34 10.37
N ALA A 34 6.96 -11.09 10.06
CA ALA A 34 6.62 -12.28 10.82
C ALA A 34 7.72 -13.35 10.67
N ASP A 35 7.94 -14.11 11.74
CA ASP A 35 8.93 -15.19 11.76
C ASP A 35 8.22 -16.55 11.68
N GLY A 36 8.58 -17.34 10.66
CA GLY A 36 8.10 -18.72 10.49
C GLY A 36 8.93 -19.76 11.24
N GLY A 37 10.04 -19.35 11.87
CA GLY A 37 11.02 -20.23 12.46
C GLY A 37 11.64 -21.15 11.41
N ASN A 38 11.84 -22.42 11.76
CA ASN A 38 12.49 -23.41 10.89
C ASN A 38 11.50 -24.36 10.19
N ASP A 39 10.19 -24.17 10.36
CA ASP A 39 9.17 -24.97 9.66
C ASP A 39 8.97 -24.41 8.23
N PRO A 40 9.31 -25.17 7.17
CA PRO A 40 9.14 -24.70 5.80
C PRO A 40 7.69 -24.33 5.44
N VAL A 41 6.70 -24.98 6.07
CA VAL A 41 5.29 -24.68 5.86
C VAL A 41 4.94 -23.33 6.48
N ALA A 42 5.38 -23.08 7.72
CA ALA A 42 5.17 -21.80 8.40
C ALA A 42 5.88 -20.64 7.68
N VAL A 43 7.13 -20.84 7.22
CA VAL A 43 7.86 -19.84 6.41
C VAL A 43 7.10 -19.52 5.12
N THR A 44 6.57 -20.55 4.44
CA THR A 44 5.77 -20.35 3.23
C THR A 44 4.46 -19.60 3.53
N ALA A 45 3.80 -19.91 4.64
CA ALA A 45 2.58 -19.23 5.07
C ALA A 45 2.82 -17.75 5.40
N VAL A 46 3.92 -17.42 6.08
CA VAL A 46 4.34 -16.03 6.33
C VAL A 46 4.56 -15.30 5.01
N ALA A 47 5.33 -15.88 4.09
CA ALA A 47 5.59 -15.27 2.79
C ALA A 47 4.30 -15.11 1.96
N ALA A 48 3.36 -16.06 2.05
CA ALA A 48 2.05 -15.95 1.41
C ALA A 48 1.22 -14.81 2.01
N ASN A 49 1.18 -14.67 3.34
CA ASN A 49 0.48 -13.57 4.02
C ASN A 49 1.10 -12.20 3.72
N ALA A 50 2.42 -12.12 3.58
CA ALA A 50 3.10 -10.90 3.14
C ALA A 50 2.67 -10.49 1.73
N ARG A 51 2.60 -11.43 0.79
CA ARG A 51 2.13 -11.16 -0.58
C ARG A 51 0.64 -10.79 -0.60
N LEU A 52 -0.17 -11.48 0.21
CA LEU A 52 -1.60 -11.20 0.34
C LEU A 52 -1.85 -9.81 0.95
N SER A 53 -1.08 -9.40 1.95
CA SER A 53 -1.25 -8.08 2.57
C SER A 53 -0.93 -6.94 1.59
N MET A 54 0.04 -7.15 0.70
CA MET A 54 0.35 -6.21 -0.39
C MET A 54 -0.77 -6.15 -1.42
N SER A 55 -1.20 -7.29 -1.99
CA SER A 55 -2.24 -7.30 -3.05
C SER A 55 -3.63 -6.92 -2.53
N ALA A 56 -4.05 -7.47 -1.38
CA ALA A 56 -5.31 -7.07 -0.75
C ALA A 56 -5.25 -5.64 -0.23
N GLY A 57 -4.08 -5.17 0.20
CA GLY A 57 -3.84 -3.78 0.63
C GLY A 57 -4.00 -2.78 -0.52
N ALA A 58 -3.46 -3.10 -1.71
CA ALA A 58 -3.66 -2.32 -2.92
C ALA A 58 -5.14 -2.18 -3.28
N ALA A 59 -5.85 -3.31 -3.40
CA ALA A 59 -7.29 -3.33 -3.67
C ALA A 59 -8.09 -2.59 -2.59
N TYR A 60 -7.71 -2.76 -1.31
CA TYR A 60 -8.32 -2.05 -0.19
C TYR A 60 -8.18 -0.54 -0.38
N LEU A 61 -6.97 -0.02 -0.63
CA LEU A 61 -6.70 1.41 -0.83
C LEU A 61 -7.49 2.02 -1.99
N LEU A 62 -7.45 1.37 -3.15
CA LEU A 62 -8.14 1.83 -4.36
C LEU A 62 -9.65 1.97 -4.12
N ALA A 63 -10.24 1.03 -3.37
CA ALA A 63 -11.65 1.09 -3.00
C ALA A 63 -12.02 2.18 -1.98
N ARG A 64 -11.04 2.92 -1.41
CA ARG A 64 -11.28 4.07 -0.52
C ARG A 64 -11.04 5.42 -1.20
N LEU A 65 -10.64 5.41 -2.47
CA LEU A 65 -10.60 6.63 -3.26
C LEU A 65 -12.02 7.12 -3.55
N ASP A 66 -12.19 8.44 -3.48
CA ASP A 66 -13.46 9.13 -3.66
C ASP A 66 -13.24 10.25 -4.68
N PRO A 67 -14.26 10.65 -5.47
CA PRO A 67 -14.14 11.81 -6.36
C PRO A 67 -13.71 13.11 -5.65
N ALA A 68 -13.99 13.24 -4.35
CA ALA A 68 -13.53 14.36 -3.52
C ALA A 68 -12.11 14.18 -2.97
N THR A 69 -11.45 13.02 -3.17
CA THR A 69 -10.05 12.85 -2.77
C THR A 69 -9.16 13.85 -3.54
N PRO A 70 -8.30 14.62 -2.85
CA PRO A 70 -7.38 15.53 -3.53
C PRO A 70 -6.57 14.83 -4.63
N PRO A 71 -6.48 15.36 -5.86
CA PRO A 71 -5.88 14.64 -7.00
C PRO A 71 -4.46 14.15 -6.76
N ALA A 72 -3.63 14.93 -6.07
CA ALA A 72 -2.26 14.53 -5.73
C ALA A 72 -2.20 13.34 -4.76
N LEU A 73 -3.18 13.24 -3.84
CA LEU A 73 -3.31 12.11 -2.92
C LEU A 73 -3.82 10.87 -3.64
N ALA A 74 -4.85 11.02 -4.49
CA ALA A 74 -5.35 9.91 -5.31
C ALA A 74 -4.24 9.33 -6.20
N ALA A 75 -3.47 10.19 -6.90
CA ALA A 75 -2.35 9.75 -7.72
C ALA A 75 -1.27 9.00 -6.91
N ALA A 76 -0.93 9.49 -5.71
CA ALA A 76 0.04 8.82 -4.85
C ALA A 76 -0.47 7.44 -4.37
N VAL A 77 -1.77 7.32 -4.07
CA VAL A 77 -2.40 6.05 -3.71
C VAL A 77 -2.40 5.06 -4.88
N HIS A 78 -2.72 5.52 -6.09
CA HIS A 78 -2.65 4.68 -7.30
C HIS A 78 -1.23 4.12 -7.50
N SER A 79 -0.21 4.99 -7.50
CA SER A 79 1.18 4.53 -7.66
C SER A 79 1.62 3.56 -6.56
N PHE A 80 1.22 3.81 -5.30
CA PHE A 80 1.55 2.88 -4.21
C PHE A 80 0.83 1.53 -4.38
N ALA A 81 -0.44 1.53 -4.75
CA ALA A 81 -1.22 0.31 -4.99
C ALA A 81 -0.63 -0.52 -6.15
N GLU A 82 -0.29 0.12 -7.27
CA GLU A 82 0.37 -0.53 -8.42
C GLU A 82 1.69 -1.19 -8.01
N LEU A 83 2.52 -0.49 -7.21
CA LEU A 83 3.77 -1.05 -6.70
C LEU A 83 3.53 -2.27 -5.80
N LEU A 84 2.54 -2.24 -4.90
CA LEU A 84 2.21 -3.37 -4.05
C LEU A 84 1.73 -4.59 -4.86
N GLU A 85 0.91 -4.38 -5.89
CA GLU A 85 0.46 -5.43 -6.80
C GLU A 85 1.62 -6.05 -7.58
N ASP A 86 2.47 -5.21 -8.17
CA ASP A 86 3.67 -5.64 -8.89
C ASP A 86 4.61 -6.44 -8.00
N ILE A 87 4.92 -5.94 -6.80
CA ILE A 87 5.80 -6.62 -5.85
C ILE A 87 5.22 -8.00 -5.51
N ALA A 88 3.95 -8.04 -5.11
CA ALA A 88 3.28 -9.29 -4.73
C ALA A 88 3.27 -10.30 -5.89
N MET A 89 2.93 -9.86 -7.11
CA MET A 89 2.82 -10.73 -8.27
C MET A 89 4.18 -11.25 -8.73
N ASN A 90 5.21 -10.40 -8.77
CA ASN A 90 6.57 -10.83 -9.11
C ASN A 90 7.13 -11.82 -8.08
N SER A 91 6.86 -11.60 -6.78
CA SER A 91 7.24 -12.57 -5.75
C SER A 91 6.51 -13.91 -5.88
N LEU A 92 5.27 -13.93 -6.38
CA LEU A 92 4.56 -15.19 -6.72
C LEU A 92 5.15 -15.86 -7.97
N ALA A 93 5.65 -15.08 -8.92
CA ALA A 93 6.35 -15.56 -10.11
C ALA A 93 7.79 -16.04 -9.82
N GLY A 94 8.25 -15.99 -8.57
CA GLY A 94 9.58 -16.46 -8.15
C GLY A 94 10.68 -15.42 -8.26
N VAL A 95 10.37 -14.15 -8.49
CA VAL A 95 11.35 -13.06 -8.48
C VAL A 95 11.76 -12.78 -7.03
N ALA A 96 13.07 -12.90 -6.76
CA ALA A 96 13.65 -12.64 -5.45
C ALA A 96 13.68 -11.14 -5.14
N ASN A 97 13.69 -10.77 -3.85
CA ASN A 97 13.71 -9.36 -3.44
C ASN A 97 15.03 -8.66 -3.79
N GLU A 98 16.11 -9.45 -3.93
CA GLU A 98 17.45 -9.01 -4.31
C GLU A 98 17.57 -8.75 -5.82
N ASP A 99 16.61 -9.21 -6.62
CA ASP A 99 16.56 -8.86 -8.04
C ASP A 99 16.54 -7.33 -8.17
N PRO A 100 17.39 -6.72 -9.01
CA PRO A 100 17.51 -5.26 -9.06
C PRO A 100 16.20 -4.52 -9.36
N VAL A 101 15.32 -5.12 -10.16
CA VAL A 101 14.02 -4.53 -10.52
C VAL A 101 13.06 -4.65 -9.35
N GLN A 102 13.00 -5.82 -8.69
CA GLN A 102 12.17 -6.01 -7.50
C GLN A 102 12.63 -5.13 -6.33
N ALA A 103 13.94 -5.03 -6.10
CA ALA A 103 14.54 -4.16 -5.10
C ALA A 103 14.23 -2.67 -5.36
N ALA A 104 14.17 -2.25 -6.62
CA ALA A 104 13.75 -0.90 -7.00
C ALA A 104 12.27 -0.66 -6.63
N ARG A 105 11.37 -1.58 -6.98
CA ARG A 105 9.95 -1.49 -6.62
C ARG A 105 9.74 -1.37 -5.10
N LEU A 106 10.47 -2.15 -4.31
CA LEU A 106 10.40 -2.08 -2.84
C LEU A 106 10.78 -0.68 -2.33
N ARG A 107 11.88 -0.10 -2.82
CA ARG A 107 12.27 1.28 -2.47
C ARG A 107 11.25 2.31 -2.94
N ASP A 108 10.72 2.15 -4.14
CA ASP A 108 9.72 3.06 -4.70
C ASP A 108 8.40 2.98 -3.91
N ALA A 109 8.03 1.80 -3.40
CA ALA A 109 6.87 1.62 -2.54
C ALA A 109 7.03 2.36 -1.21
N ASP A 110 8.22 2.34 -0.60
CA ASP A 110 8.52 3.12 0.60
C ASP A 110 8.44 4.64 0.33
N VAL A 111 8.94 5.10 -0.81
CA VAL A 111 8.84 6.49 -1.24
C VAL A 111 7.39 6.90 -1.45
N ALA A 112 6.59 6.08 -2.16
CA ALA A 112 5.18 6.33 -2.42
C ALA A 112 4.36 6.35 -1.12
N SER A 113 4.59 5.40 -0.22
CA SER A 113 3.97 5.35 1.11
C SER A 113 4.29 6.61 1.93
N SER A 114 5.56 7.04 1.93
CA SER A 114 5.99 8.26 2.60
C SER A 114 5.36 9.52 2.01
N ARG A 115 5.12 9.55 0.68
CA ARG A 115 4.42 10.63 0.00
C ARG A 115 2.96 10.71 0.42
N ILE A 116 2.26 9.57 0.50
CA ILE A 116 0.87 9.52 1.01
C ILE A 116 0.82 10.06 2.43
N ALA A 117 1.71 9.61 3.31
CA ALA A 117 1.77 10.09 4.70
C ALA A 117 1.98 11.61 4.79
N LYS A 118 2.79 12.20 3.91
CA LYS A 118 2.98 13.66 3.83
C LYS A 118 1.72 14.39 3.33
N LEU A 119 1.05 13.86 2.32
CA LEU A 119 -0.18 14.44 1.77
C LEU A 119 -1.38 14.32 2.73
N CYS A 120 -1.32 13.33 3.63
CA CYS A 120 -2.30 13.08 4.68
C CYS A 120 -2.15 14.00 5.91
N LYS A 121 -1.02 14.70 6.07
CA LYS A 121 -0.85 15.78 7.06
C LYS A 121 -1.57 17.04 6.62
#